data_AF-A0A2K5D4Y6-F1
#
_entry.id   AF-A0A2K5D4Y6-F1
#
_cell.length_a   1.000
_cell.length_b   1.000
_cell.length_c   1.000
_cell.angle_alpha   90.00
_cell.angle_beta   90.00
_cell.angle_gamma   90.00
#
_symmetry.space_group_name_H-M   'P 1'
#
loop_
_entity.id
_entity.type
_entity.pdbx_description
1 polymer ?
#
loop_
_entity_poly.entity_id
_entity_poly.type
_entity_poly.pdbx_seq_one_letter_code
_entity_poly.pdbx_strand_id
1 'polypeptide(L)'
;MLYAGYEFDICVTSVQERAIRTLWTLLDATDQMWLPVVRTWRLSERHYVGLTGLNEAETAAKHGEIWRRSYHVPPPPTEPDHPFYSNISKDRRYADLTEDQLPSCESLRDAIARALPFWNEEIVPQIKEGNWVLIAAHGSSLRGIGKHLEGLSEEAIMELNLPTGMPIVYELEKNLKPIKPMQFLGDEETVRKAVEAVAAQGKAKK
;
A
#
# COMPACT_ATOMS: atom_id res chain seq x y z
N MET A 1 15.81 -16.04 -2.95
CA MET A 1 16.01 -14.60 -3.23
C MET A 1 15.80 -13.69 -2.01
N LEU A 2 15.79 -14.18 -0.76
CA LEU A 2 15.62 -13.31 0.43
C LEU A 2 16.93 -12.76 1.02
N TYR A 3 18.10 -13.20 0.52
CA TYR A 3 19.41 -12.77 1.00
C TYR A 3 20.09 -11.85 -0.03
N ALA A 4 19.60 -10.62 -0.19
CA ALA A 4 20.34 -9.58 -0.89
C ALA A 4 21.30 -8.80 0.05
N GLY A 5 21.42 -9.24 1.32
CA GLY A 5 22.31 -8.62 2.30
C GLY A 5 21.80 -7.28 2.84
N TYR A 6 20.48 -7.03 2.78
CA TYR A 6 19.90 -5.81 3.33
C TYR A 6 19.80 -5.90 4.86
N GLU A 7 20.39 -4.89 5.51
CA GLU A 7 20.21 -4.60 6.92
C GLU A 7 19.31 -3.35 7.01
N PHE A 8 18.30 -3.41 7.87
CA PHE A 8 17.36 -2.32 8.09
C PHE A 8 17.54 -1.76 9.50
N ASP A 9 17.22 -0.49 9.67
CA ASP A 9 17.29 0.18 10.98
C ASP A 9 15.91 0.41 11.58
N ILE A 10 14.89 0.59 10.71
CA ILE A 10 13.51 0.83 11.12
C ILE A 10 12.51 0.24 10.14
N CYS A 11 11.46 -0.34 10.70
CA CYS A 11 10.38 -0.94 9.94
C CYS A 11 9.08 -0.16 10.13
N VAL A 12 8.31 -0.03 9.06
CA VAL A 12 7.02 0.64 9.07
C VAL A 12 5.98 -0.25 8.39
N THR A 13 4.81 -0.36 9.01
CA THR A 13 3.68 -1.07 8.40
C THR A 13 2.34 -0.41 8.72
N SER A 14 1.28 -0.89 8.06
CA SER A 14 -0.09 -0.51 8.39
C SER A 14 -0.57 -1.16 9.69
N VAL A 15 -1.78 -0.82 10.16
CA VAL A 15 -2.45 -1.53 11.26
C VAL A 15 -3.20 -2.80 10.82
N GLN A 16 -3.12 -3.17 9.54
CA GLN A 16 -3.81 -4.33 8.97
C GLN A 16 -2.91 -5.57 9.04
N GLU A 17 -3.45 -6.64 9.61
CA GLU A 17 -2.73 -7.87 9.95
C GLU A 17 -1.91 -8.47 8.80
N ARG A 18 -2.46 -8.46 7.57
CA ARG A 18 -1.75 -9.00 6.40
C ARG A 18 -0.40 -8.34 6.16
N ALA A 19 -0.31 -7.01 6.29
CA ALA A 19 0.96 -6.29 6.12
C ALA A 19 1.90 -6.50 7.31
N ILE A 20 1.35 -6.60 8.53
CA ILE A 20 2.12 -6.90 9.74
C ILE A 20 2.75 -8.29 9.63
N ARG A 21 1.98 -9.31 9.20
CA ARG A 21 2.48 -10.66 9.00
C ARG A 21 3.53 -10.71 7.89
N THR A 22 3.32 -10.01 6.77
CA THR A 22 4.35 -9.89 5.72
C THR A 22 5.65 -9.30 6.28
N LEU A 23 5.57 -8.24 7.06
CA LEU A 23 6.75 -7.66 7.71
C LEU A 23 7.43 -8.68 8.63
N TRP A 24 6.68 -9.36 9.49
CA TRP A 24 7.24 -10.35 10.40
C TRP A 24 7.91 -11.51 9.68
N THR A 25 7.31 -12.02 8.60
CA THR A 25 7.93 -13.06 7.77
C THR A 25 9.25 -12.59 7.16
N LEU A 26 9.34 -11.33 6.73
CA LEU A 26 10.59 -10.75 6.24
C LEU A 26 11.63 -10.66 7.35
N LEU A 27 11.28 -10.11 8.51
CA LEU A 27 12.20 -9.94 9.64
C LEU A 27 12.69 -11.27 10.22
N ASP A 28 11.83 -12.29 10.26
CA ASP A 28 12.21 -13.65 10.67
C ASP A 28 13.18 -14.26 9.65
N ALA A 29 12.86 -14.15 8.36
CA ALA A 29 13.72 -14.68 7.29
C ALA A 29 15.07 -13.97 7.15
N THR A 30 15.19 -12.73 7.65
CA THR A 30 16.43 -11.94 7.58
C THR A 30 17.12 -11.75 8.94
N ASP A 31 16.70 -12.49 9.97
CA ASP A 31 17.24 -12.46 11.34
C ASP A 31 17.28 -11.05 11.97
N GLN A 32 16.21 -10.29 11.75
CA GLN A 32 16.07 -8.88 12.13
C GLN A 32 14.79 -8.61 12.93
N MET A 33 14.24 -9.62 13.62
CA MET A 33 13.01 -9.48 14.43
C MET A 33 13.10 -8.47 15.57
N TRP A 34 14.32 -8.10 15.98
CA TRP A 34 14.59 -7.13 17.04
C TRP A 34 14.42 -5.67 16.61
N LEU A 35 14.26 -5.41 15.31
CA LEU A 35 14.15 -4.05 14.79
C LEU A 35 12.90 -3.33 15.29
N PRO A 36 12.98 -1.99 15.48
CA PRO A 36 11.82 -1.19 15.83
C PRO A 36 10.78 -1.22 14.70
N VAL A 37 9.50 -1.37 15.07
CA VAL A 37 8.36 -1.40 14.13
C VAL A 37 7.33 -0.33 14.46
N VAL A 38 7.17 0.65 13.57
CA VAL A 38 6.11 1.67 13.62
C VAL A 38 4.88 1.19 12.85
N ARG A 39 3.69 1.34 13.43
CA ARG A 39 2.41 0.95 12.83
C ARG A 39 1.52 2.17 12.70
N THR A 40 0.92 2.37 11.52
CA THR A 40 0.04 3.52 11.28
C THR A 40 -1.15 3.18 10.39
N TRP A 41 -2.31 3.76 10.69
CA TRP A 41 -3.48 3.62 9.84
C TRP A 41 -3.28 4.31 8.48
N ARG A 42 -2.41 5.33 8.42
CA ARG A 42 -2.12 6.11 7.20
C ARG A 42 -1.48 5.29 6.08
N LEU A 43 -0.92 4.12 6.39
CA LEU A 43 -0.41 3.15 5.42
C LEU A 43 -1.38 2.00 5.14
N SER A 44 -2.62 2.04 5.63
CA SER A 44 -3.62 1.01 5.33
C SER A 44 -4.01 1.03 3.86
N GLU A 45 -4.48 -0.10 3.33
CA GLU A 45 -5.10 -0.15 2.00
C GLU A 45 -6.26 0.84 1.89
N ARG A 46 -6.55 1.28 0.66
CA ARG A 46 -7.68 2.15 0.32
C ARG A 46 -8.96 1.57 0.89
N HIS A 47 -9.74 2.40 1.57
CA HIS A 47 -11.02 1.96 2.11
C HIS A 47 -12.02 1.70 0.97
N TYR A 48 -12.40 0.42 0.78
CA TYR A 48 -13.29 -0.04 -0.30
C TYR A 48 -14.75 -0.32 0.11
N VAL A 49 -15.07 -0.27 1.41
CA VAL A 49 -16.43 0.12 1.85
C VAL A 49 -17.49 -0.91 1.47
N GLY A 50 -18.51 -0.53 0.68
CA GLY A 50 -19.57 -1.43 0.18
C GLY A 50 -19.07 -2.48 -0.80
N LEU A 51 -17.80 -2.38 -1.22
CA LEU A 51 -17.12 -3.44 -1.97
C LEU A 51 -16.31 -4.37 -1.03
N THR A 52 -16.23 -4.06 0.26
CA THR A 52 -15.51 -4.88 1.24
C THR A 52 -16.20 -6.23 1.36
N GLY A 53 -15.45 -7.30 1.13
CA GLY A 53 -15.98 -8.67 1.06
C GLY A 53 -16.17 -9.18 -0.36
N LEU A 54 -16.05 -8.32 -1.38
CA LEU A 54 -15.97 -8.71 -2.78
C LEU A 54 -14.50 -8.79 -3.20
N ASN A 55 -14.15 -9.81 -3.98
CA ASN A 55 -12.88 -9.81 -4.70
C ASN A 55 -12.95 -8.91 -5.95
N GLU A 56 -11.82 -8.70 -6.63
CA GLU A 56 -11.75 -7.80 -7.78
C GLU A 56 -12.63 -8.24 -8.95
N ALA A 57 -12.72 -9.54 -9.22
CA ALA A 57 -13.56 -10.08 -10.29
C ALA A 57 -15.05 -9.93 -9.97
N GLU A 58 -15.45 -10.17 -8.72
CA GLU A 58 -16.82 -9.96 -8.24
C GLU A 58 -17.21 -8.48 -8.28
N THR A 59 -16.28 -7.60 -7.91
CA THR A 59 -16.45 -6.14 -7.98
C THR A 59 -16.62 -5.70 -9.43
N ALA A 60 -15.77 -6.18 -10.35
CA ALA A 60 -15.86 -5.85 -11.77
C ALA A 60 -17.18 -6.35 -12.37
N ALA A 61 -17.64 -7.55 -12.00
CA ALA A 61 -18.91 -8.10 -12.46
C ALA A 61 -20.13 -7.32 -11.95
N LYS A 62 -20.12 -6.88 -10.69
CA LYS A 62 -21.26 -6.18 -10.06
C LYS A 62 -21.29 -4.68 -10.34
N HIS A 63 -20.13 -4.04 -10.42
CA HIS A 63 -19.99 -2.58 -10.41
C HIS A 63 -19.13 -2.02 -11.54
N GLY A 64 -18.61 -2.88 -12.43
CA GLY A 64 -17.67 -2.49 -13.47
C GLY A 64 -16.26 -2.19 -12.95
N GLU A 65 -15.37 -1.79 -13.85
CA GLU A 65 -13.93 -1.63 -13.56
C GLU A 65 -13.55 -0.20 -13.11
N ILE A 66 -14.53 0.69 -12.89
CA ILE A 66 -14.34 2.14 -12.67
C ILE A 66 -13.41 2.41 -11.48
N TRP A 67 -13.60 1.70 -10.38
CA TRP A 67 -12.89 1.98 -9.12
C TRP A 67 -11.41 1.64 -9.17
N ARG A 68 -11.04 0.64 -9.98
CA ARG A 68 -9.63 0.28 -10.22
C ARG A 68 -8.95 1.27 -11.16
N ARG A 69 -9.72 1.92 -12.05
CA ARG A 69 -9.24 2.83 -13.09
C ARG A 69 -9.41 4.31 -12.77
N SER A 70 -9.95 4.63 -11.59
CA SER A 70 -10.20 6.01 -11.20
C SER A 70 -9.28 6.49 -10.08
N TYR A 71 -8.65 7.63 -10.31
CA TYR A 71 -7.86 8.34 -9.31
C TYR A 71 -8.75 9.10 -8.31
N HIS A 72 -9.83 9.75 -8.80
CA HIS A 72 -10.65 10.68 -8.01
C HIS A 72 -11.95 10.10 -7.48
N VAL A 73 -12.50 9.06 -8.08
CA VAL A 73 -13.87 8.63 -7.74
C VAL A 73 -13.82 7.60 -6.60
N PRO A 74 -14.38 7.90 -5.41
CA PRO A 74 -14.45 6.97 -4.30
C PRO A 74 -15.54 5.91 -4.53
N PRO A 75 -15.39 4.68 -4.01
CA PRO A 75 -16.45 3.68 -4.07
C PRO A 75 -17.70 4.15 -3.30
N PRO A 76 -18.87 3.53 -3.52
CA PRO A 76 -20.08 3.86 -2.78
C PRO A 76 -19.85 3.77 -1.26
N PRO A 77 -20.38 4.72 -0.45
CA PRO A 77 -20.22 4.78 1.01
C PRO A 77 -20.79 3.53 1.70
N THR A 78 -20.35 3.26 2.95
CA THR A 78 -20.80 2.07 3.69
C THR A 78 -22.12 2.41 4.33
N GLU A 79 -23.17 1.64 4.04
CA GLU A 79 -24.40 1.70 4.81
C GLU A 79 -24.19 1.09 6.21
N PRO A 80 -24.76 1.67 7.29
CA PRO A 80 -24.56 1.17 8.65
C PRO A 80 -24.92 -0.31 8.89
N ASP A 81 -25.72 -0.90 8.01
CA ASP A 81 -26.13 -2.32 8.03
C ASP A 81 -25.17 -3.27 7.29
N HIS A 82 -24.13 -2.73 6.64
CA HIS A 82 -23.15 -3.54 5.92
C HIS A 82 -22.44 -4.54 6.86
N PRO A 83 -22.27 -5.83 6.46
CA PRO A 83 -21.77 -6.88 7.35
C PRO A 83 -20.42 -6.59 8.02
N PHE A 84 -19.59 -5.77 7.38
CA PHE A 84 -18.26 -5.41 7.87
C PHE A 84 -18.18 -4.02 8.52
N TYR A 85 -19.25 -3.21 8.52
CA TYR A 85 -19.21 -1.83 9.01
C TYR A 85 -18.72 -1.75 10.45
N SER A 86 -19.41 -2.43 11.37
CA SER A 86 -19.08 -2.42 12.80
C SER A 86 -17.70 -2.99 13.10
N ASN A 87 -17.27 -4.01 12.36
CA ASN A 87 -15.95 -4.63 12.52
C ASN A 87 -14.79 -3.71 12.12
N ILE A 88 -15.06 -2.69 11.30
CA ILE A 88 -14.04 -1.73 10.85
C ILE A 88 -14.18 -0.43 11.64
N SER A 89 -15.35 0.22 11.60
CA SER A 89 -15.56 1.55 12.19
C SER A 89 -15.53 1.57 13.72
N LYS A 90 -15.79 0.43 14.37
CA LYS A 90 -15.76 0.31 15.85
C LYS A 90 -14.54 -0.48 16.36
N ASP A 91 -13.58 -0.80 15.50
CA ASP A 91 -12.37 -1.49 15.93
C ASP A 91 -11.51 -0.56 16.80
N ARG A 92 -11.07 -1.06 17.95
CA ARG A 92 -10.23 -0.31 18.91
C ARG A 92 -8.96 0.29 18.31
N ARG A 93 -8.44 -0.28 17.20
CA ARG A 93 -7.26 0.24 16.49
C ARG A 93 -7.49 1.63 15.89
N TYR A 94 -8.75 2.04 15.73
CA TYR A 94 -9.13 3.34 15.20
C TYR A 94 -9.85 4.23 16.23
N ALA A 95 -9.86 3.85 17.51
CA ALA A 95 -10.61 4.55 18.56
C ALA A 95 -10.21 6.03 18.73
N ASP A 96 -8.94 6.35 18.43
CA ASP A 96 -8.40 7.71 18.55
C ASP A 96 -8.55 8.53 17.25
N LEU A 97 -9.16 7.97 16.21
CA LEU A 97 -9.35 8.66 14.93
C LEU A 97 -10.66 9.42 14.90
N THR A 98 -10.63 10.62 14.32
CA THR A 98 -11.85 11.37 14.00
C THR A 98 -12.56 10.77 12.78
N GLU A 99 -13.82 11.12 12.59
CA GLU A 99 -14.61 10.69 11.42
C GLU A 99 -13.94 11.10 10.09
N ASP A 100 -13.30 12.27 10.05
CA ASP A 100 -12.54 12.74 8.88
C ASP A 100 -11.26 11.91 8.64
N GLN A 101 -10.68 11.35 9.70
CA GLN A 101 -9.48 10.50 9.61
C GLN A 101 -9.82 9.04 9.29
N LEU A 102 -11.00 8.57 9.66
CA LEU A 102 -11.50 7.25 9.27
C LEU A 102 -12.72 7.42 8.35
N PRO A 103 -12.52 7.90 7.11
CA PRO A 103 -13.64 8.18 6.23
C PRO A 103 -14.38 6.90 5.88
N SER A 104 -15.69 7.04 5.66
CA SER A 104 -16.52 5.91 5.25
C SER A 104 -16.15 5.40 3.86
N CYS A 105 -15.38 6.13 3.05
CA CYS A 105 -14.85 5.70 1.75
C CYS A 105 -13.62 6.50 1.32
N GLU A 106 -12.80 5.92 0.44
CA GLU A 106 -11.63 6.62 -0.10
C GLU A 106 -11.52 6.44 -1.62
N SER A 107 -11.22 7.53 -2.34
CA SER A 107 -10.62 7.45 -3.67
C SER A 107 -9.13 7.05 -3.56
N LEU A 108 -8.47 6.78 -4.70
CA LEU A 108 -7.02 6.60 -4.68
C LEU A 108 -6.35 7.91 -4.23
N ARG A 109 -6.83 9.06 -4.69
CA ARG A 109 -6.38 10.38 -4.25
C ARG A 109 -6.44 10.54 -2.73
N ASP A 110 -7.53 10.14 -2.09
CA ASP A 110 -7.70 10.29 -0.63
C ASP A 110 -6.72 9.40 0.14
N ALA A 111 -6.57 8.14 -0.29
CA ALA A 111 -5.60 7.20 0.29
C ALA A 111 -4.16 7.74 0.19
N ILE A 112 -3.82 8.40 -0.92
CA ILE A 112 -2.52 9.06 -1.11
C ILE A 112 -2.40 10.29 -0.21
N ALA A 113 -3.44 11.14 -0.17
CA ALA A 113 -3.45 12.37 0.62
C ALA A 113 -3.25 12.11 2.12
N ARG A 114 -3.73 10.99 2.66
CA ARG A 114 -3.46 10.60 4.06
C ARG A 114 -2.11 9.94 4.29
N ALA A 115 -1.55 9.27 3.29
CA ALA A 115 -0.27 8.56 3.38
C ALA A 115 0.93 9.50 3.28
N LEU A 116 0.85 10.55 2.45
CA LEU A 116 1.96 11.48 2.23
C LEU A 116 2.38 12.28 3.47
N PRO A 117 1.48 12.75 4.36
CA PRO A 117 1.89 13.35 5.62
C PRO A 117 2.79 12.42 6.44
N PHE A 118 2.40 11.14 6.57
CA PHE A 118 3.22 10.16 7.29
C PHE A 118 4.58 9.91 6.60
N TRP A 119 4.59 9.84 5.27
CA TRP A 119 5.84 9.76 4.52
C TRP A 119 6.78 10.94 4.85
N ASN A 120 6.26 12.17 4.79
CA ASN A 120 7.06 13.38 4.99
C ASN A 120 7.49 13.60 6.44
N GLU A 121 6.62 13.28 7.40
CA GLU A 121 6.80 13.58 8.82
C GLU A 121 7.59 12.47 9.56
N GLU A 122 7.44 11.21 9.16
CA GLU A 122 7.99 10.07 9.90
C GLU A 122 9.05 9.29 9.09
N ILE A 123 8.81 9.05 7.80
CA ILE A 123 9.74 8.22 6.99
C ILE A 123 10.93 9.05 6.48
N VAL A 124 10.65 10.25 5.95
CA VAL A 124 11.69 11.12 5.38
C VAL A 124 12.78 11.51 6.37
N PRO A 125 12.49 11.86 7.64
CA PRO A 125 13.55 12.12 8.62
C PRO A 125 14.48 10.93 8.82
N GLN A 126 13.93 9.71 8.90
CA GLN A 126 14.72 8.47 9.03
C GLN A 126 15.67 8.29 7.85
N ILE A 127 15.18 8.46 6.63
CA ILE A 127 16.02 8.39 5.41
C ILE A 127 17.13 9.44 5.45
N LYS A 128 16.83 10.67 5.89
CA LYS A 128 17.82 11.76 5.98
C LYS A 128 18.87 11.54 7.06
N GLU A 129 18.54 10.79 8.11
CA GLU A 129 19.49 10.35 9.15
C GLU A 129 20.41 9.21 8.65
N GLY A 130 20.13 8.65 7.47
CA GLY A 130 20.90 7.57 6.87
C GLY A 130 20.37 6.17 7.19
N ASN A 131 19.19 6.08 7.82
CA ASN A 131 18.58 4.81 8.20
C ASN A 131 18.02 4.08 6.99
N TRP A 132 18.21 2.76 6.96
CA TRP A 132 17.58 1.86 6.01
C TRP A 132 16.16 1.53 6.46
N VAL A 133 15.17 2.02 5.71
CA VAL A 133 13.75 1.90 6.06
C VAL A 133 13.09 0.76 5.29
N LEU A 134 12.49 -0.19 6.00
CA LEU A 134 11.63 -1.24 5.42
C LEU A 134 10.15 -0.86 5.56
N ILE A 135 9.43 -0.78 4.43
CA ILE A 135 7.99 -0.48 4.43
C ILE A 135 7.20 -1.69 3.93
N ALA A 136 6.36 -2.26 4.80
CA ALA A 136 5.41 -3.31 4.45
C ALA A 136 3.99 -2.74 4.46
N ALA A 137 3.42 -2.46 3.30
CA ALA A 137 2.09 -1.85 3.17
C ALA A 137 1.29 -2.44 2.00
N HIS A 138 0.35 -1.68 1.43
CA HIS A 138 -0.62 -2.19 0.45
C HIS A 138 -0.54 -1.45 -0.89
N GLY A 139 -1.29 -1.94 -1.87
CA GLY A 139 -1.19 -1.49 -3.24
C GLY A 139 -1.48 -0.01 -3.42
N SER A 140 -2.54 0.55 -2.82
CA SER A 140 -2.85 1.99 -2.97
C SER A 140 -1.87 2.90 -2.24
N SER A 141 -1.51 2.56 -0.99
CA SER A 141 -0.60 3.36 -0.18
C SER A 141 0.81 3.38 -0.79
N LEU A 142 1.32 2.23 -1.25
CA LEU A 142 2.64 2.14 -1.89
C LEU A 142 2.66 2.85 -3.25
N ARG A 143 1.58 2.74 -4.04
CA ARG A 143 1.43 3.52 -5.28
C ARG A 143 1.45 5.03 -5.02
N GLY A 144 0.86 5.48 -3.91
CA GLY A 144 0.93 6.88 -3.48
C GLY A 144 2.33 7.39 -3.24
N ILE A 145 3.11 6.61 -2.48
CA ILE A 145 4.51 6.93 -2.21
C ILE A 145 5.32 6.90 -3.51
N GLY A 146 5.15 5.85 -4.34
CA GLY A 146 5.82 5.75 -5.64
C GLY A 146 5.49 6.91 -6.59
N LYS A 147 4.20 7.31 -6.69
CA LYS A 147 3.78 8.49 -7.46
C LYS A 147 4.46 9.76 -6.98
N HIS A 148 4.60 9.95 -5.68
CA HIS A 148 5.26 11.12 -5.12
C HIS A 148 6.77 11.13 -5.41
N LEU A 149 7.43 9.99 -5.23
CA LEU A 149 8.87 9.82 -5.50
C LEU A 149 9.21 10.02 -6.98
N GLU A 150 8.45 9.40 -7.87
CA GLU A 150 8.73 9.40 -9.31
C GLU A 150 8.04 10.55 -10.07
N GLY A 151 7.25 11.38 -9.39
CA GLY A 151 6.51 12.47 -10.02
C GLY A 151 5.50 12.00 -11.07
N LEU A 152 4.88 10.83 -10.84
CA LEU A 152 3.94 10.23 -11.80
C LEU A 152 2.68 11.08 -11.98
N SER A 153 2.19 11.14 -13.21
CA SER A 153 0.88 11.71 -13.53
C SER A 153 -0.26 10.86 -12.96
N GLU A 154 -1.49 11.37 -12.98
CA GLU A 154 -2.65 10.61 -12.55
C GLU A 154 -2.89 9.41 -13.48
N GLU A 155 -2.64 9.54 -14.78
CA GLU A 155 -2.77 8.45 -15.74
C GLU A 155 -1.71 7.37 -15.49
N ALA A 156 -0.45 7.77 -15.24
CA ALA A 156 0.64 6.84 -15.02
C ALA A 156 0.47 5.99 -13.74
N ILE A 157 -0.03 6.57 -12.63
CA ILE A 157 -0.30 5.79 -11.41
C ILE A 157 -1.45 4.79 -11.62
N MET A 158 -2.44 5.10 -12.48
CA MET A 158 -3.55 4.17 -12.73
C MET A 158 -3.09 2.91 -13.48
N GLU A 159 -2.08 3.03 -14.34
CA GLU A 159 -1.48 1.91 -15.07
C GLU A 159 -0.45 1.12 -14.22
N LEU A 160 0.02 1.71 -13.12
CA LEU A 160 0.96 1.06 -12.23
C LEU A 160 0.29 -0.09 -11.46
N ASN A 161 0.74 -1.32 -11.73
CA ASN A 161 0.30 -2.52 -11.03
C ASN A 161 1.47 -3.06 -10.19
N LEU A 162 1.37 -2.91 -8.87
CA LEU A 162 2.39 -3.43 -7.94
C LEU A 162 2.13 -4.92 -7.65
N PRO A 163 3.09 -5.81 -7.98
CA PRO A 163 2.98 -7.23 -7.68
C PRO A 163 2.97 -7.48 -6.17
N THR A 164 2.15 -8.42 -5.72
CA THR A 164 2.03 -8.76 -4.30
C THR A 164 3.22 -9.58 -3.84
N GLY A 165 3.82 -9.22 -2.69
CA GLY A 165 4.87 -10.01 -2.05
C GLY A 165 6.25 -9.91 -2.70
N MET A 166 6.43 -9.04 -3.69
CA MET A 166 7.74 -8.79 -4.30
C MET A 166 8.35 -7.49 -3.76
N PRO A 167 9.57 -7.53 -3.19
CA PRO A 167 10.21 -6.34 -2.67
C PRO A 167 10.50 -5.31 -3.77
N ILE A 168 10.36 -4.03 -3.43
CA ILE A 168 10.70 -2.89 -4.28
C ILE A 168 11.84 -2.13 -3.62
N VAL A 169 12.89 -1.82 -4.37
CA VAL A 169 14.04 -1.06 -3.90
C VAL A 169 14.05 0.31 -4.55
N TYR A 170 14.21 1.33 -3.72
CA TYR A 170 14.47 2.71 -4.13
C TYR A 170 15.84 3.14 -3.60
N GLU A 171 16.69 3.60 -4.51
CA GLU A 171 17.90 4.36 -4.17
C GLU A 171 17.57 5.84 -4.33
N LEU A 172 17.70 6.63 -3.26
CA LEU A 172 17.29 8.04 -3.25
C LEU A 172 18.51 8.97 -3.13
N GLU A 173 18.47 10.08 -3.85
CA GLU A 173 19.38 11.22 -3.64
C GLU A 173 19.09 11.92 -2.31
N LYS A 174 19.98 12.84 -1.90
CA LYS A 174 19.78 13.69 -0.70
C LYS A 174 18.50 14.53 -0.73
N ASN A 175 18.00 14.84 -1.93
CA ASN A 175 16.75 15.57 -2.16
C ASN A 175 15.52 14.63 -2.23
N LEU A 176 15.71 13.33 -1.96
CA LEU A 176 14.71 12.26 -2.01
C LEU A 176 14.21 11.89 -3.42
N LYS A 177 14.87 12.38 -4.47
CA LYS A 177 14.59 11.91 -5.84
C LYS A 177 15.19 10.53 -6.07
N PRO A 178 14.46 9.60 -6.70
CA PRO A 178 15.03 8.32 -7.11
C PRO A 178 16.22 8.50 -8.06
N ILE A 179 17.33 7.83 -7.76
CA ILE A 179 18.52 7.76 -8.63
C ILE A 179 18.22 6.91 -9.87
N LYS A 180 17.38 5.89 -9.70
CA LYS A 180 16.91 4.96 -10.73
C LYS A 180 15.39 4.77 -10.58
N PRO A 181 14.70 4.33 -11.64
CA PRO A 181 13.30 3.90 -11.54
C PRO A 181 13.15 2.76 -10.50
N MET A 182 11.92 2.54 -10.00
CA MET A 182 11.67 1.45 -9.05
C MET A 182 12.22 0.11 -9.55
N GLN A 183 12.85 -0.64 -8.66
CA GLN A 183 13.42 -1.95 -8.98
C GLN A 183 12.74 -3.04 -8.17
N PHE A 184 12.18 -4.03 -8.85
CA PHE A 184 11.66 -5.23 -8.20
C PHE A 184 12.80 -6.21 -7.93
N LEU A 185 12.87 -6.76 -6.71
CA LEU A 185 13.79 -7.84 -6.40
C LEU A 185 13.23 -9.17 -6.89
N GLY A 186 13.79 -9.67 -7.98
CA GLY A 186 13.38 -10.91 -8.63
C GLY A 186 14.11 -11.09 -9.96
N ASP A 187 14.06 -12.29 -10.53
CA ASP A 187 14.40 -12.45 -11.95
C ASP A 187 13.30 -11.82 -12.82
N GLU A 188 13.69 -11.34 -14.00
CA GLU A 188 12.82 -10.59 -14.91
C GLU A 188 11.55 -11.37 -15.29
N GLU A 189 11.65 -12.70 -15.44
CA GLU A 189 10.51 -13.54 -15.81
C GLU A 189 9.50 -13.64 -14.66
N THR A 190 9.96 -13.86 -13.42
CA THR A 190 9.13 -13.85 -12.23
C THR A 190 8.47 -12.50 -12.03
N VAL A 191 9.21 -11.41 -12.23
CA VAL A 191 8.68 -10.04 -12.10
C VAL A 191 7.55 -9.81 -13.10
N ARG A 192 7.80 -10.11 -14.38
CA ARG A 192 6.83 -9.94 -15.46
C ARG A 192 5.54 -10.74 -15.19
N LYS A 193 5.67 -12.03 -14.83
CA LYS A 193 4.52 -12.89 -14.52
C LYS A 193 3.69 -12.35 -13.35
N ALA A 194 4.34 -11.83 -12.31
CA ALA A 194 3.66 -11.29 -11.15
C ALA A 194 2.88 -10.00 -11.49
N VAL A 195 3.47 -9.11 -12.30
CA VAL A 195 2.79 -7.89 -12.77
C VAL A 195 1.59 -8.23 -13.65
N GLU A 196 1.76 -9.15 -14.60
CA GLU A 196 0.66 -9.62 -15.47
C GLU A 196 -0.47 -10.27 -14.68
N ALA A 197 -0.14 -11.07 -13.65
CA ALA A 197 -1.14 -11.69 -12.79
C ALA A 197 -1.98 -10.65 -12.05
N VAL A 198 -1.37 -9.61 -11.50
CA VAL A 198 -2.10 -8.51 -10.85
C VAL A 198 -2.98 -7.78 -11.85
N ALA A 199 -2.48 -7.47 -13.05
CA ALA A 199 -3.27 -6.82 -14.09
C ALA A 199 -4.48 -7.68 -14.55
N ALA A 200 -4.36 -9.00 -14.50
CA ALA A 200 -5.43 -9.93 -14.88
C ALA A 200 -6.54 -10.07 -13.83
N GLN A 201 -6.26 -9.86 -12.53
CA GLN A 201 -7.26 -10.01 -11.46
C GLN A 201 -8.48 -9.08 -11.60
N GLY A 202 -8.28 -7.90 -12.22
CA GLY A 202 -9.33 -6.91 -12.44
C GLY A 202 -10.21 -7.16 -13.65
N LYS A 203 -9.90 -8.17 -14.48
CA LYS A 203 -10.72 -8.52 -15.65
C LYS A 203 -11.86 -9.43 -15.20
N ALA A 204 -13.09 -9.10 -15.58
CA ALA A 204 -14.21 -10.01 -15.38
C ALA A 204 -13.89 -11.38 -16.00
N LYS A 205 -14.04 -12.46 -15.23
CA LYS A 205 -14.00 -13.81 -15.80
C LYS A 205 -15.22 -13.93 -16.73
N LYS A 206 -14.95 -14.15 -18.02
CA LYS A 206 -15.97 -14.49 -18.99
C LYS A 206 -16.63 -15.82 -18.64
#